data_AF-A0A1Z5L000-F1
#
_entry.id   AF-A0A1Z5L000-F1
#
_cell.length_a   1.000
_cell.length_b   1.000
_cell.length_c   1.000
_cell.angle_alpha   90.00
_cell.angle_beta   90.00
_cell.angle_gamma   90.00
#
_symmetry.space_group_name_H-M   'P 1'
#
loop_
_entity.id
_entity.type
_entity.pdbx_description
1 polymer ?
#
loop_
_entity_poly.entity_id
_entity_poly.type
_entity_poly.pdbx_seq_one_letter_code
_entity_poly.pdbx_strand_id
1 'polypeptide(L)'
;MRTTVQDPVGLVTALLEDIKESGQQKSRYVLRLQPVLATCKAHLDHITKTSRRVLSEYSDCPDKGTRYQIVNRVRHNEQVKKAPLMSEMIEVVRQVKPHWVPDLREPQVVLMIDVLHNISCVSLLKGYYEYKK
;
A
#
# COMPACT_ATOMS: atom_id res chain seq x y z
N MET A 1 -13.51 -6.04 -13.07
CA MET A 1 -12.35 -6.93 -13.32
C MET A 1 -11.76 -7.32 -11.99
N ARG A 2 -11.59 -8.63 -11.74
CA ARG A 2 -10.96 -9.20 -10.54
C ARG A 2 -9.90 -10.17 -11.04
N THR A 3 -8.68 -10.09 -10.53
CA THR A 3 -7.57 -10.95 -10.95
C THR A 3 -7.80 -12.39 -10.47
N THR A 4 -7.29 -13.37 -11.22
CA THR A 4 -7.28 -14.80 -10.84
C THR A 4 -6.06 -15.17 -9.99
N VAL A 5 -5.15 -14.23 -9.79
CA VAL A 5 -3.96 -14.40 -8.93
C VAL A 5 -4.41 -14.50 -7.48
N GLN A 6 -4.13 -15.64 -6.84
CA GLN A 6 -4.56 -15.94 -5.47
C GLN A 6 -3.86 -15.06 -4.42
N ASP A 7 -2.55 -14.84 -4.57
CA ASP A 7 -1.76 -13.98 -3.69
C ASP A 7 -0.94 -12.97 -4.51
N PRO A 8 -1.47 -11.75 -4.71
CA PRO A 8 -0.73 -10.71 -5.42
C PRO A 8 0.48 -10.19 -4.64
N VAL A 9 0.49 -10.30 -3.30
CA VAL A 9 1.61 -9.82 -2.48
C VAL A 9 2.77 -10.80 -2.59
N GLY A 10 2.52 -12.09 -2.35
CA GLY A 10 3.55 -13.13 -2.47
C GLY A 10 4.18 -13.18 -3.87
N LEU A 11 3.38 -13.01 -4.92
CA LEU A 11 3.90 -12.94 -6.30
C LEU A 11 4.87 -11.76 -6.48
N VAL A 12 4.49 -10.57 -6.04
CA VAL A 12 5.36 -9.39 -6.20
C VAL A 12 6.58 -9.48 -5.29
N THR A 13 6.44 -9.96 -4.06
CA THR A 13 7.56 -10.18 -3.15
C THR A 13 8.57 -11.17 -3.74
N ALA A 14 8.12 -12.31 -4.27
CA ALA A 14 9.00 -13.30 -4.90
C ALA A 14 9.73 -12.73 -6.12
N LEU A 15 9.05 -11.91 -6.94
CA LEU A 15 9.69 -11.23 -8.07
C LEU A 15 10.75 -10.21 -7.60
N LEU A 16 10.46 -9.45 -6.54
CA LEU A 16 11.40 -8.47 -6.00
C LEU A 16 12.60 -9.13 -5.31
N GLU A 17 12.39 -10.27 -4.64
CA GLU A 17 13.46 -11.09 -4.06
C GLU A 17 14.36 -11.70 -5.14
N ASP A 18 13.77 -12.27 -6.19
CA ASP A 18 14.51 -12.83 -7.33
C ASP A 18 15.34 -11.74 -8.06
N ILE A 19 14.82 -10.52 -8.21
CA ILE A 19 15.59 -9.39 -8.76
C ILE A 19 16.74 -9.01 -7.82
N LYS A 20 16.50 -9.00 -6.49
CA LYS A 20 17.51 -8.67 -5.49
C LYS A 20 18.64 -9.71 -5.45
N GLU A 21 18.31 -10.99 -5.59
CA GLU A 21 19.29 -12.09 -5.59
C GLU A 21 20.04 -12.22 -6.91
N SER A 22 19.31 -12.19 -8.04
CA SER A 22 19.91 -12.38 -9.37
C SER A 22 20.58 -11.13 -9.93
N GLY A 23 20.21 -9.94 -9.45
CA GLY A 23 20.62 -8.65 -10.00
C GLY A 23 20.09 -8.39 -11.41
N GLN A 24 19.19 -9.24 -11.94
CA GLN A 24 18.69 -9.17 -13.30
C GLN A 24 17.22 -8.80 -13.32
N GLN A 25 16.90 -7.72 -14.03
CA GLN A 25 15.52 -7.36 -14.32
C GLN A 25 14.96 -8.29 -15.41
N LYS A 26 14.14 -9.27 -15.03
CA LYS A 26 13.51 -10.22 -15.97
C LYS A 26 12.31 -9.64 -16.73
N SER A 27 11.99 -8.35 -16.53
CA SER A 27 10.92 -7.62 -17.24
C SER A 27 11.49 -6.52 -18.14
N ARG A 28 11.21 -6.56 -19.44
CA ARG A 28 11.84 -5.63 -20.40
C ARG A 28 11.43 -4.15 -20.26
N TYR A 29 10.22 -3.85 -19.80
CA TYR A 29 9.64 -2.48 -19.82
C TYR A 29 9.00 -2.03 -18.51
N VAL A 30 9.13 -2.80 -17.42
CA VAL A 30 8.52 -2.46 -16.13
C VAL A 30 9.53 -1.70 -15.28
N LEU A 31 9.21 -0.44 -14.95
CA LEU A 31 10.05 0.41 -14.09
C LEU A 31 9.69 0.31 -12.61
N ARG A 32 8.42 0.06 -12.28
CA ARG A 32 7.94 -0.16 -10.92
C ARG A 32 6.78 -1.15 -10.95
N LEU A 33 6.83 -2.13 -10.04
CA LEU A 33 5.77 -3.09 -9.80
C LEU A 33 5.31 -2.95 -8.34
N GLN A 34 4.00 -2.83 -8.13
CA GLN A 34 3.40 -2.71 -6.80
C GLN A 34 2.17 -3.61 -6.74
N PRO A 35 2.03 -4.48 -5.72
CA PRO A 35 0.83 -5.27 -5.54
C PRO A 35 -0.32 -4.38 -5.09
N VAL A 36 -1.51 -4.57 -5.67
CA VAL A 36 -2.73 -3.89 -5.25
C VAL A 36 -3.61 -4.89 -4.51
N LEU A 37 -3.93 -4.61 -3.25
CA LEU A 37 -4.74 -5.48 -2.39
C LEU A 37 -6.23 -5.25 -2.59
N ALA A 38 -6.61 -3.99 -2.79
CA ALA A 38 -8.00 -3.64 -3.05
C ALA A 38 -8.11 -2.40 -3.92
N THR A 39 -9.20 -2.32 -4.66
CA THR A 39 -9.58 -1.14 -5.44
C THR A 39 -10.95 -0.65 -5.00
N CYS A 40 -11.18 0.65 -5.09
CA CYS A 40 -12.45 1.28 -4.81
C CYS A 40 -12.63 2.55 -5.66
N LYS A 41 -13.81 3.18 -5.59
CA LYS A 41 -14.04 4.48 -6.21
C LYS A 41 -13.23 5.55 -5.47
N ALA A 42 -12.72 6.53 -6.20
CA ALA A 42 -11.93 7.64 -5.69
C ALA A 42 -12.77 8.67 -4.91
N HIS A 43 -13.35 8.23 -3.81
CA HIS A 43 -14.13 9.02 -2.87
C HIS A 43 -13.66 8.69 -1.45
N LEU A 44 -13.60 9.69 -0.57
CA LEU A 44 -12.99 9.55 0.75
C LEU A 44 -13.59 8.37 1.54
N ASP A 45 -14.92 8.31 1.66
CA ASP A 45 -15.61 7.24 2.41
C ASP A 45 -15.29 5.83 1.88
N HIS A 46 -15.22 5.68 0.55
CA HIS A 46 -14.91 4.41 -0.09
C HIS A 46 -13.46 3.99 0.16
N ILE A 47 -12.54 4.95 0.12
CA ILE A 47 -11.12 4.72 0.43
C ILE A 47 -10.99 4.32 1.89
N THR A 48 -11.60 5.06 2.83
CA THR A 48 -11.58 4.78 4.27
C THR A 48 -12.10 3.38 4.58
N LYS A 49 -13.27 3.01 4.03
CA LYS A 49 -13.85 1.67 4.23
C LYS A 49 -12.95 0.58 3.68
N THR A 50 -12.36 0.81 2.51
CA THR A 50 -11.48 -0.17 1.85
C THR A 50 -10.16 -0.32 2.59
N SER A 51 -9.53 0.78 3.00
CA SER A 51 -8.30 0.79 3.79
C SER A 51 -8.50 0.10 5.13
N ARG A 52 -9.64 0.35 5.81
CA ARG A 52 -9.98 -0.34 7.06
C ARG A 52 -10.04 -1.86 6.87
N ARG A 53 -10.73 -2.31 5.81
CA ARG A 53 -10.84 -3.74 5.48
C ARG A 53 -9.48 -4.37 5.19
N VAL A 54 -8.68 -3.72 4.35
CA VAL A 54 -7.32 -4.18 4.00
C VAL A 54 -6.43 -4.25 5.24
N LEU A 55 -6.48 -3.26 6.13
CA LEU A 55 -5.70 -3.27 7.38
C LEU A 55 -6.16 -4.34 8.36
N SER A 56 -7.47 -4.63 8.43
CA SER A 56 -7.99 -5.68 9.30
C SER A 56 -7.65 -7.09 8.81
N GLU A 57 -7.57 -7.29 7.49
CA GLU A 57 -7.18 -8.55 6.87
C GLU A 57 -5.64 -8.75 6.89
N TYR A 58 -4.86 -7.73 7.23
CA TYR A 58 -3.40 -7.77 7.18
C TYR A 58 -2.78 -8.39 8.44
N SER A 59 -2.12 -9.53 8.26
CA SER A 59 -1.46 -10.33 9.31
C SER A 59 0.04 -10.56 9.11
N ASP A 60 0.66 -9.99 8.06
CA ASP A 60 2.05 -10.31 7.69
C ASP A 60 3.12 -9.61 8.56
N CYS A 61 2.70 -8.83 9.55
CA CYS A 61 3.55 -8.09 10.47
C CYS A 61 3.03 -8.21 11.91
N PRO A 62 3.94 -8.14 12.92
CA PRO A 62 3.56 -8.12 14.32
C PRO A 62 2.56 -7.01 14.62
N ASP A 63 1.60 -7.26 15.51
CA ASP A 63 0.65 -6.19 15.87
C ASP A 63 1.33 -5.10 16.72
N LYS A 64 2.37 -5.43 17.48
CA LYS A 64 3.02 -4.48 18.41
C LYS A 64 4.35 -3.98 17.86
N GLY A 65 4.51 -2.65 17.81
CA GLY A 65 5.78 -2.00 17.50
C GLY A 65 6.14 -1.97 16.01
N THR A 66 5.24 -2.38 15.12
CA THR A 66 5.45 -2.24 13.68
C THR A 66 5.49 -0.78 13.29
N ARG A 67 6.58 -0.40 12.61
CA ARG A 67 6.79 0.96 12.11
C ARG A 67 6.09 1.12 10.77
N TYR A 68 5.23 2.12 10.65
CA TYR A 68 4.45 2.33 9.43
C TYR A 68 4.57 3.74 8.86
N GLN A 69 4.38 3.84 7.56
CA GLN A 69 4.22 5.10 6.85
C GLN A 69 2.99 5.06 5.96
N ILE A 70 2.30 6.19 5.86
CA ILE A 70 1.21 6.38 4.90
C ILE A 70 1.74 7.21 3.74
N VAL A 71 1.59 6.71 2.52
CA VAL A 71 1.96 7.43 1.30
C VAL A 71 0.71 7.54 0.43
N ASN A 72 0.36 8.77 0.05
CA ASN A 72 -0.73 9.00 -0.89
C ASN A 72 -0.19 9.61 -2.20
N ARG A 73 -0.75 9.17 -3.32
CA ARG A 73 -0.45 9.67 -4.66
C ARG A 73 -1.75 9.90 -5.39
N VAL A 74 -2.12 11.17 -5.52
CA VAL A 74 -3.31 11.57 -6.25
C VAL A 74 -2.91 12.04 -7.65
N ARG A 75 -3.44 11.39 -8.69
CA ARG A 75 -3.21 11.71 -10.10
C ARG A 75 -4.53 11.97 -10.80
N HIS A 76 -4.63 13.10 -11.49
CA HIS A 76 -5.81 13.51 -12.28
C HIS A 76 -7.12 13.38 -11.50
N ASN A 77 -7.15 13.83 -10.24
CA ASN A 77 -8.36 13.87 -9.43
C ASN A 77 -8.35 15.15 -8.58
N GLU A 78 -9.37 15.99 -8.76
CA GLU A 78 -9.53 17.27 -8.05
C GLU A 78 -10.38 17.16 -6.78
N GLN A 79 -11.14 16.06 -6.63
CA GLN A 79 -12.06 15.85 -5.52
C GLN A 79 -11.34 15.33 -4.27
N VAL A 80 -10.40 14.39 -4.44
CA VAL A 80 -9.64 13.79 -3.34
C VAL A 80 -8.45 14.69 -3.00
N LYS A 81 -8.61 15.48 -1.93
CA LYS A 81 -7.54 16.32 -1.40
C LYS A 81 -6.59 15.51 -0.53
N LYS A 82 -5.28 15.75 -0.66
CA LYS A 82 -4.22 15.02 0.07
C LYS A 82 -4.32 15.15 1.58
N ALA A 83 -4.61 16.34 2.11
CA ALA A 83 -4.63 16.57 3.55
C ALA A 83 -5.81 15.86 4.26
N PRO A 84 -7.08 16.01 3.81
CA PRO A 84 -8.19 15.24 4.37
C PRO A 84 -7.99 13.73 4.28
N LEU A 85 -7.48 13.25 3.13
CA LEU A 85 -7.17 11.83 2.96
C LEU A 85 -6.12 11.37 3.97
N MET A 86 -5.03 12.13 4.16
CA MET A 86 -3.98 11.78 5.10
C MET A 86 -4.50 11.70 6.54
N SER A 87 -5.27 12.71 6.99
CA SER A 87 -5.85 12.72 8.33
C SER A 87 -6.76 11.52 8.57
N GLU A 88 -7.64 11.21 7.60
CA GLU A 88 -8.56 10.09 7.72
C GLU A 88 -7.83 8.74 7.77
N MET A 89 -6.78 8.56 6.97
CA MET A 89 -5.99 7.32 6.99
C MET A 89 -5.21 7.14 8.30
N ILE A 90 -4.72 8.24 8.89
CA ILE A 90 -4.08 8.20 10.22
C ILE A 90 -5.09 7.66 11.25
N GLU A 91 -6.32 8.17 11.21
CA GLU A 91 -7.38 7.77 12.13
C GLU A 91 -7.77 6.31 11.94
N VAL A 92 -7.88 5.84 10.70
CA VAL A 92 -8.15 4.42 10.39
C VAL A 92 -7.04 3.53 10.94
N VAL A 93 -5.76 3.85 10.72
CA VAL A 93 -4.66 3.03 11.22
C VAL A 93 -4.67 3.00 12.75
N ARG A 94 -4.89 4.14 13.41
CA ARG A 94 -4.98 4.21 14.88
C ARG A 94 -6.10 3.33 15.45
N GLN A 95 -7.24 3.26 14.76
CA GLN A 95 -8.37 2.45 15.21
C GLN A 95 -8.18 0.96 14.97
N VAL A 96 -7.58 0.57 13.83
CA VAL A 96 -7.44 -0.85 13.43
C VAL A 96 -6.17 -1.48 14.00
N LYS A 97 -5.06 -0.73 14.03
CA LYS A 97 -3.74 -1.16 14.49
C LYS A 97 -3.17 -0.16 15.50
N PRO A 98 -3.74 -0.06 16.71
CA PRO A 98 -3.38 0.97 17.70
C PRO A 98 -1.94 0.89 18.21
N HIS A 99 -1.30 -0.28 18.08
CA HIS A 99 0.08 -0.52 18.54
C HIS A 99 1.14 -0.32 17.45
N TRP A 100 0.74 0.11 16.25
CA TRP A 100 1.66 0.50 15.19
C TRP A 100 2.20 1.91 15.44
N VAL A 101 3.47 2.13 15.13
CA VAL A 101 4.18 3.37 15.40
C VAL A 101 4.46 4.10 14.08
N PRO A 102 4.07 5.37 13.93
CA PRO A 102 4.36 6.11 12.71
C PRO A 102 5.87 6.39 12.60
N ASP A 103 6.47 6.03 11.47
CA ASP A 103 7.87 6.32 11.15
C ASP A 103 8.00 6.73 9.67
N LEU A 104 8.47 7.95 9.43
CA LEU A 104 8.65 8.49 8.07
C LEU A 104 10.05 8.24 7.50
N ARG A 105 10.99 7.77 8.32
CA ARG A 105 12.39 7.51 7.94
C ARG A 105 12.61 6.06 7.59
N GLU A 106 12.23 5.15 8.49
CA GLU A 106 12.48 3.71 8.35
C GLU A 106 11.23 2.86 8.62
N PRO A 107 10.15 3.02 7.82
CA PRO A 107 8.96 2.21 7.98
C PRO A 107 9.20 0.76 7.54
N GLN A 108 8.69 -0.17 8.34
CA GLN A 108 8.62 -1.59 7.98
C GLN A 108 7.47 -1.86 7.01
N VAL A 109 6.37 -1.13 7.16
CA VAL A 109 5.17 -1.25 6.33
C VAL A 109 4.78 0.10 5.76
N VAL A 110 4.51 0.15 4.46
CA VAL A 110 3.98 1.34 3.79
C VAL A 110 2.55 1.08 3.35
N LEU A 111 1.61 1.84 3.89
CA LEU A 111 0.25 1.94 3.38
C LEU A 111 0.24 2.93 2.22
N MET A 112 0.18 2.40 1.00
CA MET A 112 0.14 3.19 -0.23
C MET A 112 -1.30 3.33 -0.73
N ILE A 113 -1.70 4.57 -1.00
CA ILE A 113 -2.99 4.89 -1.62
C ILE A 113 -2.73 5.65 -2.91
N ASP A 114 -2.95 4.98 -4.03
CA ASP A 114 -2.84 5.55 -5.36
C ASP A 114 -4.24 5.88 -5.89
N VAL A 115 -4.52 7.15 -6.12
CA VAL A 115 -5.74 7.61 -6.79
C VAL A 115 -5.40 7.90 -8.24
N LEU A 116 -6.06 7.19 -9.14
CA LEU A 116 -5.92 7.27 -10.58
C LEU A 116 -7.29 7.62 -11.17
N HIS A 117 -7.48 8.90 -11.49
CA HIS A 117 -8.76 9.40 -12.00
C HIS A 117 -9.91 9.09 -11.03
N ASN A 118 -10.84 8.20 -11.40
CA ASN A 118 -12.01 7.82 -10.60
C ASN A 118 -11.82 6.55 -9.76
N ILE A 119 -10.64 5.94 -9.77
CA ILE A 119 -10.32 4.71 -9.05
C ILE A 119 -9.22 4.97 -8.03
N SER A 120 -9.32 4.34 -6.87
CA SER A 120 -8.29 4.32 -5.84
C SER A 120 -7.82 2.89 -5.57
N CYS A 121 -6.51 2.71 -5.51
CA CYS A 121 -5.82 1.45 -5.24
C CYS A 121 -5.18 1.53 -3.85
N VAL A 122 -5.45 0.53 -3.02
CA VAL A 122 -4.87 0.38 -1.69
C VAL A 122 -3.87 -0.76 -1.70
N SER A 123 -2.68 -0.49 -1.20
CA SER A 123 -1.58 -1.46 -1.14
C SER A 123 -0.90 -1.38 0.22
N LEU A 124 -0.53 -2.53 0.79
CA LEU A 124 0.32 -2.63 1.98
C LEU A 124 1.64 -3.28 1.57
N LEU A 125 2.74 -2.55 1.76
CA LEU A 125 4.04 -2.92 1.24
C LEU A 125 5.02 -3.11 2.40
N LYS A 126 5.45 -4.34 2.62
CA LYS A 126 6.51 -4.66 3.59
C LYS A 126 7.88 -4.41 2.97
N GLY A 127 8.79 -3.77 3.72
CA GLY A 127 10.16 -3.53 3.26
C GLY A 127 10.26 -2.64 2.02
N TYR A 128 9.27 -1.77 1.76
CA TYR A 128 9.16 -0.99 0.52
C TYR A 128 10.46 -0.26 0.12
N TYR A 129 11.19 0.31 1.09
CA TYR A 129 12.42 1.04 0.83
C TYR A 129 13.62 0.15 0.49
N GLU A 130 13.60 -1.12 0.90
CA GLU A 130 14.65 -2.08 0.54
C GLU A 130 14.59 -2.45 -0.94
N TYR A 131 13.37 -2.55 -1.48
CA TYR A 131 13.12 -2.90 -2.88
C TYR A 131 13.06 -1.69 -3.84
N LYS A 132 13.24 -0.46 -3.33
CA LYS A 132 13.09 0.78 -4.12
C LYS A 132 14.36 1.16 -4.92
N LYS A 133 15.27 0.21 -5.17
CA LYS A 133 16.53 0.48 -5.88
C LYS A 133 16.42 0.26 -7.38
#